data_AF-A0A964NZ22-F1
#
_entry.id   AF-A0A964NZ22-F1
#
_cell.length_a   1.000
_cell.length_b   1.000
_cell.length_c   1.000
_cell.angle_alpha   90.00
_cell.angle_beta   90.00
_cell.angle_gamma   90.00
#
_symmetry.space_group_name_H-M   'P 1'
#
loop_
_entity.id
_entity.type
_entity.pdbx_description
1 polymer ?
#
loop_
_entity_poly.entity_id
_entity_poly.type
_entity_poly.pdbx_seq_one_letter_code
_entity_poly.pdbx_strand_id
1 'polypeptide(L)'
;MILTHDALQPVVARHFEGDDLIDTVTAICLAESGGETQAVNDNYPRWRPDPDSPYRYDYGLAQINSIHGFEAQRLLDDADYNLAAARRVYDRQGLRAWSTYNAGAHLPFMLSPLAWISLPASPGDEPPAEPPAGSGAPTPVIDRPRRLNVASDADVRA
;
A
#
# COMPACT_ATOMS: atom_id res chain seq x y z
N MET A 1 -10.84 6.11 -10.43
CA MET A 1 -11.94 5.16 -10.15
C MET A 1 -11.51 4.33 -8.95
N ILE A 2 -12.39 4.12 -7.97
CA ILE A 2 -12.06 3.31 -6.78
C ILE A 2 -12.65 1.91 -6.94
N LEU A 3 -11.78 0.89 -6.88
CA LEU A 3 -12.16 -0.52 -6.86
C LEU A 3 -12.22 -1.01 -5.41
N THR A 4 -13.36 -1.56 -5.01
CA THR A 4 -13.50 -2.27 -3.73
C THR A 4 -12.76 -3.60 -3.78
N HIS A 5 -12.57 -4.24 -2.62
CA HIS A 5 -11.98 -5.58 -2.53
C HIS A 5 -12.61 -6.56 -3.54
N ASP A 6 -13.93 -6.70 -3.52
CA ASP A 6 -14.67 -7.64 -4.37
C ASP A 6 -14.59 -7.31 -5.87
N ALA A 7 -14.45 -6.02 -6.22
CA ALA A 7 -14.27 -5.60 -7.60
C ALA A 7 -12.82 -5.77 -8.09
N LEU A 8 -11.85 -5.68 -7.18
CA LEU A 8 -10.42 -5.77 -7.48
C LEU A 8 -9.92 -7.20 -7.61
N GLN A 9 -10.38 -8.10 -6.73
CA GLN A 9 -9.98 -9.51 -6.72
C GLN A 9 -10.11 -10.20 -8.09
N PRO A 10 -11.21 -10.07 -8.87
CA PRO A 10 -11.30 -10.69 -10.19
C PRO A 10 -10.36 -10.05 -11.24
N VAL A 11 -9.88 -8.83 -11.02
CA VAL A 11 -8.84 -8.23 -11.87
C VAL A 11 -7.48 -8.83 -11.51
N VAL A 12 -7.17 -8.96 -10.21
CA VAL A 12 -5.94 -9.62 -9.72
C VAL A 12 -5.85 -11.06 -10.21
N ALA A 13 -6.94 -11.82 -10.12
CA ALA A 13 -7.02 -13.21 -10.53
C ALA A 13 -6.75 -13.47 -12.02
N ARG A 14 -6.78 -12.44 -12.88
CA ARG A 14 -6.38 -12.57 -14.30
C ARG A 14 -4.87 -12.63 -14.48
N HIS A 15 -4.09 -12.16 -13.51
CA HIS A 15 -2.63 -12.00 -13.60
C HIS A 15 -1.87 -12.83 -12.57
N PHE A 16 -2.51 -13.23 -11.48
CA PHE A 16 -1.91 -14.01 -10.38
C PHE A 16 -2.68 -15.32 -10.18
N GLU A 17 -1.97 -16.36 -9.74
CA GLU A 17 -2.51 -17.69 -9.51
C GLU A 17 -2.34 -18.10 -8.04
N GLY A 18 -3.33 -18.81 -7.51
CA GLY A 18 -3.39 -19.26 -6.12
C GLY A 18 -4.15 -18.28 -5.24
N ASP A 19 -5.16 -18.78 -4.54
CA ASP A 19 -6.12 -17.98 -3.77
C ASP A 19 -5.41 -17.09 -2.74
N ASP A 20 -4.48 -17.64 -1.96
CA ASP A 20 -3.70 -16.87 -0.97
C ASP A 20 -2.90 -15.72 -1.61
N LEU A 21 -2.33 -15.94 -2.80
CA LEU A 21 -1.55 -14.92 -3.50
C LEU A 21 -2.46 -13.84 -4.07
N ILE A 22 -3.61 -14.23 -4.63
CA ILE A 22 -4.63 -13.31 -5.14
C ILE A 22 -5.13 -12.41 -4.00
N ASP A 23 -5.43 -12.98 -2.84
CA ASP A 23 -5.89 -12.23 -1.67
C ASP A 23 -4.79 -11.30 -1.14
N THR A 24 -3.56 -11.79 -1.07
CA THR A 24 -2.41 -10.99 -0.64
C THR A 24 -2.17 -9.80 -1.58
N VAL A 25 -2.20 -10.01 -2.89
CA VAL A 25 -2.00 -8.94 -3.88
C VAL A 25 -3.16 -7.96 -3.90
N THR A 26 -4.40 -8.45 -3.74
CA THR A 26 -5.60 -7.59 -3.59
C THR A 26 -5.43 -6.68 -2.37
N ALA A 27 -5.03 -7.26 -1.23
CA ALA A 27 -4.77 -6.53 0.00
C ALA A 27 -3.62 -5.52 -0.12
N ILE A 28 -2.55 -5.86 -0.84
CA ILE A 28 -1.46 -4.93 -1.16
C ILE A 28 -1.99 -3.74 -1.97
N CYS A 29 -2.74 -3.98 -3.04
CA CYS A 29 -3.27 -2.90 -3.88
C CYS A 29 -4.19 -1.95 -3.09
N LEU A 30 -5.04 -2.51 -2.20
CA LEU A 30 -5.86 -1.69 -1.31
C LEU A 30 -5.02 -0.90 -0.30
N ALA A 31 -3.94 -1.47 0.23
CA ALA A 31 -3.05 -0.77 1.14
C ALA A 31 -2.21 0.33 0.44
N GLU A 32 -1.80 0.11 -0.80
CA GLU A 32 -0.96 1.01 -1.58
C GLU A 32 -1.77 2.21 -2.12
N SER A 33 -2.98 1.98 -2.65
CA SER A 33 -3.75 3.03 -3.34
C SER A 33 -5.15 3.28 -2.80
N GLY A 34 -5.61 2.50 -1.81
CA GLY A 34 -7.01 2.50 -1.41
C GLY A 34 -7.96 1.96 -2.48
N GLY A 35 -7.42 1.27 -3.50
CA GLY A 35 -8.18 0.82 -4.68
C GLY A 35 -8.37 1.88 -5.76
N GLU A 36 -7.76 3.07 -5.63
CA GLU A 36 -7.83 4.12 -6.65
C GLU A 36 -6.92 3.78 -7.84
N THR A 37 -7.50 3.64 -9.03
CA THR A 37 -6.78 3.30 -10.27
C THR A 37 -5.86 4.41 -10.74
N GLN A 38 -6.18 5.66 -10.44
CA GLN A 38 -5.40 6.84 -10.84
C GLN A 38 -4.54 7.40 -9.70
N ALA A 39 -4.24 6.59 -8.68
CA ALA A 39 -3.39 7.01 -7.58
C ALA A 39 -1.97 7.31 -8.07
N VAL A 40 -1.44 8.47 -7.69
CA VAL A 40 -0.05 8.88 -7.98
C VAL A 40 0.60 9.32 -6.69
N ASN A 41 1.76 8.77 -6.39
CA ASN A 41 2.59 9.20 -5.28
C ASN A 41 3.93 9.76 -5.79
N ASP A 42 4.31 10.95 -5.31
CA ASP A 42 5.62 11.56 -5.56
C ASP A 42 6.59 11.09 -4.47
N ASN A 43 7.35 10.05 -4.81
CA ASN A 43 8.25 9.31 -3.95
C ASN A 43 9.69 9.40 -4.47
N TYR A 44 10.48 10.32 -3.93
CA TYR A 44 11.92 10.36 -4.20
C TYR A 44 12.70 9.58 -3.13
N PRO A 45 13.67 8.74 -3.54
CA PRO A 45 14.66 8.25 -2.60
C PRO A 45 15.43 9.44 -2.03
N ARG A 46 15.57 9.53 -0.69
CA ARG A 46 16.25 10.65 -0.01
C ARG A 46 17.66 10.92 -0.53
N TRP A 47 18.34 9.90 -1.05
CA TRP A 47 19.69 10.01 -1.59
C TRP A 47 19.75 10.54 -3.03
N ARG A 48 18.61 10.75 -3.70
CA ARG A 48 18.54 11.28 -5.07
C ARG A 48 17.26 12.11 -5.30
N PRO A 49 17.14 13.30 -4.68
CA PRO A 49 15.99 14.21 -4.82
C PRO A 49 16.07 15.02 -6.14
N ASP A 50 16.17 14.30 -7.24
CA ASP A 50 16.25 14.87 -8.59
C ASP A 50 14.83 14.95 -9.19
N PRO A 51 14.35 16.12 -9.64
CA PRO A 51 13.02 16.27 -10.21
C PRO A 51 12.79 15.40 -11.46
N ASP A 52 13.87 15.06 -12.18
CA ASP A 52 13.85 14.21 -13.37
C ASP A 52 14.25 12.75 -13.05
N SER A 53 14.23 12.39 -11.76
CA SER A 53 14.63 11.07 -11.30
C SER A 53 13.67 9.99 -11.82
N PRO A 54 14.18 8.89 -12.40
CA PRO A 54 13.34 7.77 -12.82
C PRO A 54 12.75 7.01 -11.61
N TYR A 55 13.09 7.37 -10.38
CA TYR A 55 12.57 6.73 -9.17
C TYR A 55 11.34 7.45 -8.60
N ARG A 56 10.95 8.58 -9.19
CA ARG A 56 10.14 9.60 -8.52
C ARG A 56 8.69 9.22 -8.30
N TYR A 57 8.08 8.42 -9.17
CA TYR A 57 6.63 8.29 -9.13
C TYR A 57 6.20 6.84 -8.98
N ASP A 58 5.20 6.61 -8.14
CA ASP A 58 4.49 5.35 -8.05
C ASP A 58 3.07 5.52 -8.63
N TYR A 59 2.64 4.57 -9.48
CA TYR A 59 1.40 4.73 -10.26
C TYR A 59 0.38 3.61 -10.06
N GLY A 60 -0.88 4.01 -9.92
CA GLY A 60 -2.08 3.19 -9.96
C GLY A 60 -2.24 2.20 -8.82
N LEU A 61 -3.01 1.15 -9.07
CA LEU A 61 -3.46 0.18 -8.06
C LEU A 61 -2.32 -0.43 -7.23
N ALA A 62 -1.30 -0.95 -7.91
CA ALA A 62 -0.17 -1.59 -7.24
C ALA A 62 1.00 -0.64 -6.96
N GLN A 63 0.80 0.68 -7.11
CA GLN A 63 1.82 1.72 -6.92
C GLN A 63 3.17 1.35 -7.58
N ILE A 64 3.12 1.10 -8.89
CA ILE A 64 4.31 0.67 -9.65
C ILE A 64 5.28 1.85 -9.82
N ASN A 65 6.49 1.70 -9.27
CA ASN A 65 7.51 2.74 -9.37
C ASN A 65 7.98 2.96 -10.82
N SER A 66 8.19 4.22 -11.18
CA SER A 66 8.62 4.70 -12.49
C SER A 66 9.94 4.08 -12.97
N ILE A 67 10.77 3.55 -12.06
CA ILE A 67 12.05 2.91 -12.43
C ILE A 67 11.85 1.69 -13.34
N HIS A 68 10.68 1.05 -13.25
CA HIS A 68 10.39 -0.12 -14.05
C HIS A 68 10.12 0.18 -15.54
N GLY A 69 10.01 1.46 -15.92
CA GLY A 69 9.93 1.88 -17.31
C GLY A 69 8.64 1.52 -18.03
N PHE A 70 7.56 1.25 -17.29
CA PHE A 70 6.22 1.08 -17.86
C PHE A 70 5.61 2.42 -18.23
N GLU A 71 4.65 2.41 -19.15
CA GLU A 71 4.02 3.65 -19.61
C GLU A 71 3.04 4.18 -18.57
N ALA A 72 3.32 5.39 -18.05
CA ALA A 72 2.63 5.93 -16.88
C ALA A 72 1.13 6.13 -17.09
N GLN A 73 0.70 6.65 -18.24
CA GLN A 73 -0.73 6.93 -18.47
C GLN A 73 -1.54 5.63 -18.49
N ARG A 74 -1.02 4.58 -19.14
CA ARG A 74 -1.64 3.25 -19.08
C ARG A 74 -1.67 2.63 -17.68
N LEU A 75 -0.68 2.88 -16.83
CA LEU A 75 -0.74 2.42 -15.43
C LEU A 75 -1.90 3.05 -14.65
N LEU A 76 -2.39 4.23 -15.08
CA LEU A 76 -3.46 4.97 -14.43
C LEU A 76 -4.85 4.68 -15.03
N ASP A 77 -4.90 4.46 -16.34
CA ASP A 77 -6.17 4.31 -17.07
C ASP A 77 -6.60 2.85 -17.27
N ASP A 78 -5.67 1.90 -17.19
CA ASP A 78 -5.91 0.48 -17.48
C ASP A 78 -5.47 -0.38 -16.28
N ALA A 79 -6.47 -0.82 -15.49
CA ALA A 79 -6.25 -1.66 -14.31
C ALA A 79 -5.58 -3.00 -14.67
N ASP A 80 -5.92 -3.60 -15.81
CA ASP A 80 -5.29 -4.83 -16.28
C ASP A 80 -3.83 -4.59 -16.66
N TYR A 81 -3.50 -3.46 -17.29
CA TYR A 81 -2.12 -3.09 -17.56
C TYR A 81 -1.32 -2.86 -16.27
N ASN A 82 -1.91 -2.20 -15.27
CA ASN A 82 -1.28 -1.99 -13.97
C ASN A 82 -0.95 -3.33 -13.29
N LEU A 83 -1.89 -4.28 -13.28
CA LEU A 83 -1.66 -5.59 -12.64
C LEU A 83 -0.76 -6.51 -13.46
N ALA A 84 -0.76 -6.42 -14.79
CA ALA A 84 0.24 -7.08 -15.62
C ALA A 84 1.66 -6.55 -15.34
N ALA A 85 1.81 -5.25 -15.09
CA ALA A 85 3.08 -4.66 -14.66
C ALA A 85 3.48 -5.14 -13.26
N ALA A 86 2.52 -5.19 -12.32
CA ALA A 86 2.73 -5.75 -10.98
C ALA A 86 3.21 -7.20 -11.04
N ARG A 87 2.60 -8.04 -11.90
CA ARG A 87 3.03 -9.42 -12.10
C ARG A 87 4.48 -9.51 -12.55
N ARG A 88 4.91 -8.67 -13.51
CA ARG A 88 6.32 -8.61 -13.96
C ARG A 88 7.29 -8.18 -12.87
N VAL A 89 6.87 -7.31 -11.94
CA VAL A 89 7.69 -6.93 -10.77
C VAL A 89 7.77 -8.10 -9.79
N TYR A 90 6.63 -8.73 -9.48
CA TYR A 90 6.53 -9.91 -8.63
C TYR A 90 7.41 -11.06 -9.14
N ASP A 91 7.39 -11.38 -10.43
CA ASP A 91 8.19 -12.47 -11.00
C ASP A 91 9.70 -12.29 -10.78
N ARG A 92 10.17 -11.04 -10.58
CA ARG A 92 11.58 -10.72 -10.35
C ARG A 92 11.96 -10.55 -8.88
N GLN A 93 11.04 -10.05 -8.06
CA GLN A 93 11.35 -9.57 -6.71
C GLN A 93 10.48 -10.21 -5.61
N GLY A 94 9.45 -10.96 -6.00
CA GLY A 94 8.41 -11.47 -5.12
C GLY A 94 7.60 -10.35 -4.45
N LEU A 95 6.84 -10.71 -3.41
CA LEU A 95 6.00 -9.78 -2.63
C LEU A 95 6.82 -8.68 -1.93
N ARG A 96 8.13 -8.90 -1.73
CA ARG A 96 9.00 -7.95 -1.02
C ARG A 96 9.30 -6.67 -1.81
N ALA A 97 8.87 -6.59 -3.08
CA ALA A 97 8.90 -5.36 -3.85
C ALA A 97 8.02 -4.26 -3.24
N TRP A 98 6.93 -4.64 -2.56
CA TRP A 98 5.99 -3.70 -1.96
C TRP A 98 6.30 -3.45 -0.48
N SER A 99 6.46 -2.17 -0.14
CA SER A 99 6.76 -1.78 1.24
C SER A 99 5.59 -2.06 2.20
N THR A 100 4.35 -1.95 1.71
CA THR A 100 3.13 -2.31 2.44
C THR A 100 3.08 -3.80 2.80
N TYR A 101 3.61 -4.67 1.93
CA TYR A 101 3.80 -6.08 2.25
C TYR A 101 4.82 -6.26 3.38
N ASN A 102 6.01 -5.68 3.19
CA ASN A 102 7.11 -5.81 4.15
C ASN A 102 6.76 -5.28 5.56
N ALA A 103 5.95 -4.24 5.65
CA ALA A 103 5.51 -3.64 6.91
C ALA A 103 4.25 -4.29 7.50
N GLY A 104 3.60 -5.23 6.79
CA GLY A 104 2.33 -5.82 7.21
C GLY A 104 1.12 -4.90 7.08
N ALA A 105 1.25 -3.76 6.38
CA ALA A 105 0.16 -2.80 6.19
C ALA A 105 -1.00 -3.35 5.33
N HIS A 106 -0.76 -4.42 4.57
CA HIS A 106 -1.78 -5.13 3.81
C HIS A 106 -2.68 -6.04 4.68
N LEU A 107 -2.22 -6.47 5.87
CA LEU A 107 -2.95 -7.45 6.69
C LEU A 107 -4.40 -7.06 7.03
N PRO A 108 -4.73 -5.78 7.35
CA PRO A 108 -6.12 -5.39 7.60
C PRO A 108 -7.04 -5.59 6.40
N PHE A 109 -6.50 -5.63 5.18
CA PHE A 109 -7.26 -5.79 3.93
C PHE A 109 -7.37 -7.24 3.48
N MET A 110 -6.63 -8.17 4.10
CA MET A 110 -6.79 -9.61 3.84
C MET A 110 -8.07 -10.17 4.47
N LEU A 111 -8.57 -9.51 5.51
CA LEU A 111 -9.86 -9.84 6.10
C LEU A 111 -10.93 -9.20 5.23
N SER A 112 -11.60 -9.99 4.40
CA SER A 112 -12.83 -9.56 3.73
C SER A 112 -13.73 -8.84 4.75
N PRO A 113 -14.44 -7.75 4.38
CA PRO A 113 -15.41 -7.09 5.24
C PRO A 113 -16.60 -7.98 5.67
N LEU A 114 -16.54 -9.29 5.51
CA LEU A 114 -17.46 -10.25 6.15
C LEU A 114 -16.81 -11.03 7.31
N ALA A 115 -15.48 -11.01 7.44
CA ALA A 115 -14.77 -11.71 8.52
C ALA A 115 -15.05 -11.09 9.91
N TRP A 116 -15.33 -9.78 9.98
CA TRP A 116 -15.71 -9.11 11.23
C TRP A 116 -17.14 -9.40 11.69
N ILE A 117 -18.01 -9.90 10.79
CA ILE A 117 -19.40 -10.27 11.11
C ILE A 117 -19.48 -11.71 11.65
N SER A 118 -18.43 -12.52 11.48
CA SER A 118 -18.47 -13.96 11.80
C SER A 118 -17.74 -14.36 13.09
N LEU A 119 -17.14 -13.42 13.82
CA LEU A 119 -16.75 -13.70 15.21
C LEU A 119 -18.01 -13.67 16.07
N PRO A 120 -18.45 -14.80 16.70
CA PRO A 120 -19.39 -14.68 17.80
C PRO A 120 -18.71 -13.78 18.84
N ALA A 121 -19.36 -12.67 19.21
CA ALA A 121 -18.93 -11.86 20.33
C ALA A 121 -18.67 -12.82 21.51
N SER A 122 -17.42 -12.89 21.94
CA SER A 122 -17.07 -13.65 23.14
C SER A 122 -17.91 -13.04 24.28
N PRO A 123 -18.71 -13.82 25.02
CA PRO A 123 -19.52 -13.29 26.10
C PRO A 123 -18.58 -12.85 27.22
N GLY A 124 -18.11 -11.61 27.16
CA GLY A 124 -17.09 -11.07 28.05
C GLY A 124 -16.59 -9.67 27.70
N ASP A 125 -16.67 -9.24 26.43
CA ASP A 125 -16.35 -7.86 26.05
C ASP A 125 -17.64 -7.02 25.97
N GLU A 126 -18.07 -6.49 27.11
CA GLU A 126 -18.93 -5.31 27.09
C GLU A 126 -18.16 -4.18 26.39
N PRO A 127 -18.75 -3.50 25.38
CA PRO A 127 -18.10 -2.33 24.80
C PRO A 127 -17.92 -1.27 25.90
N PRO A 128 -16.74 -0.65 26.04
CA PRO A 128 -16.54 0.40 27.02
C PRO A 128 -17.51 1.55 26.73
N ALA A 129 -18.16 2.04 27.78
CA ALA A 129 -19.14 3.11 27.72
C ALA A 129 -18.62 4.32 26.91
N GLU A 130 -19.46 4.83 26.00
CA GLU A 130 -19.17 6.03 25.21
C GLU A 130 -18.75 7.21 26.11
N PRO A 131 -17.67 7.93 25.77
CA PRO A 131 -17.40 9.22 26.41
C PRO A 131 -18.45 10.26 25.95
N PRO A 132 -18.85 11.21 26.82
CA PRO A 132 -19.92 12.15 26.52
C PRO A 132 -19.55 13.07 25.35
N ALA A 133 -20.52 13.25 24.44
CA ALA A 133 -20.45 14.16 23.31
C ALA A 133 -20.09 15.59 23.76
N GLY A 134 -18.95 16.10 23.30
CA GLY A 134 -18.53 17.45 23.63
C GLY A 134 -17.24 17.91 22.96
N SER A 135 -17.42 18.72 21.90
CA SER A 135 -16.46 19.70 21.36
C SER A 135 -15.30 19.18 20.49
N GLY A 136 -15.20 19.77 19.30
CA GLY A 136 -14.38 19.30 18.19
C GLY A 136 -12.88 19.36 18.41
N ALA A 137 -12.18 18.43 17.74
CA ALA A 137 -10.74 18.43 17.55
C ALA A 137 -10.40 17.85 16.16
N PRO A 138 -9.31 18.32 15.53
CA PRO A 138 -9.06 18.18 14.09
C PRO A 138 -8.62 16.76 13.69
N THR A 139 -8.84 16.43 12.42
CA THR A 139 -8.31 15.24 11.72
C THR A 139 -6.84 14.98 12.06
N PRO A 140 -6.45 13.74 12.40
CA PRO A 140 -5.05 13.41 12.60
C PRO A 140 -4.33 13.41 11.26
N VAL A 141 -3.45 14.39 11.06
CA VAL A 141 -2.37 14.29 10.07
C VAL A 141 -1.45 13.18 10.58
N ILE A 142 -1.35 12.09 9.82
CA ILE A 142 -0.37 11.03 10.07
C ILE A 142 1.02 11.62 9.76
N ASP A 143 1.64 12.21 10.78
CA ASP A 143 3.04 12.63 10.72
C ASP A 143 3.92 11.38 10.84
N ARG A 144 4.64 11.03 9.77
CA ARG A 144 5.59 9.91 9.77
C ARG A 144 6.71 10.24 10.76
N PRO A 145 7.11 9.32 11.66
CA PRO A 145 8.18 9.62 12.62
C PRO A 145 9.50 9.91 11.89
N ARG A 146 10.00 11.15 12.08
CA ARG A 146 11.41 11.50 11.86
C ARG A 146 12.26 10.56 12.72
N ARG A 147 13.02 9.64 12.10
CA ARG A 147 14.19 9.07 12.77
C ARG A 147 15.19 10.21 13.00
N LEU A 148 15.36 10.58 14.26
CA LEU A 148 16.50 11.35 14.76
C LEU A 148 17.77 10.53 14.51
N ASN A 149 18.66 11.04 13.66
CA ASN A 149 20.02 10.54 13.59
C ASN A 149 20.75 11.00 14.86
N VAL A 150 21.12 10.05 15.70
CA VAL A 150 22.19 10.26 16.69
C VAL A 150 23.49 10.28 15.90
N ALA A 151 24.15 11.44 15.89
CA ALA A 151 25.50 11.57 15.40
C ALA A 151 26.44 10.74 16.29
N SER A 152 27.31 9.94 15.68
CA SER A 152 28.54 9.50 16.32
C SER A 152 29.70 10.12 15.55
N ASP A 153 30.25 11.18 16.14
CA ASP A 153 31.62 11.62 15.92
C ASP A 153 32.57 10.45 16.16
N ALA A 154 33.44 10.21 15.18
CA ALA A 154 34.73 9.59 15.40
C ALA A 154 35.70 10.16 14.36
N ASP A 155 36.32 11.29 14.73
CA ASP A 155 37.67 11.67 14.34
C ASP A 155 38.60 10.46 14.38
N VAL A 156 39.33 10.15 13.30
CA VAL A 156 40.77 9.85 13.34
C VAL A 156 41.42 10.23 12.01
N ARG A 157 42.35 11.17 12.10
CA ARG A 157 43.35 11.56 11.09
C ARG A 157 44.23 10.40 10.63
N ALA A 158 44.52 10.33 9.33
CA ALA A 158 45.86 10.16 8.75
C ALA A 158 45.81 10.44 7.25
#